data_AF-A0A0J9VA20-F1
#
_entry.id   AF-A0A0J9VA20-F1
#
_cell.length_a   1.000
_cell.length_b   1.000
_cell.length_c   1.000
_cell.angle_alpha   90.00
_cell.angle_beta   90.00
_cell.angle_gamma   90.00
#
_symmetry.space_group_name_H-M   'P 1'
#
loop_
_entity.id
_entity.type
_entity.pdbx_description
1 polymer ?
#
loop_
_entity_poly.entity_id
_entity_poly.type
_entity_poly.pdbx_seq_one_letter_code
_entity_poly.pdbx_strand_id
1 'polypeptide(L)'
;MFGDTKQLAPVLPTAMELLHTGKDRRDKTPEEKKLPTNRFANFYRISWFHLFIHLGWPVFNLYRQHRMAQGLFDLSLRTAYRHLLPHFEYSPYCKLQNFPIGTQVENYLRLEHHIPSAGAHRIDPVFFNCLNCPCRNYPHKATRFNPRQADLIAELLVKMIEKLSLNPADIAVITYYRANLAAIRKRFREDDRLKDITPSTVNTFQGREAQIVVLALCVTRETGPSFVAEQRSLNVALTRQKSSLLIFGDIDTTNIRFSDLQEEDKADDGLQKPDSTMIDNVLRTIRASRRVVTLHGNPEIDPDKEWKKLNRQPEFLG
;
A
#
# COMPACT_ATOMS: atom_id res chain seq x y z
N MET A 1 -25.08 4.68 12.43
CA MET A 1 -24.28 4.06 11.35
C MET A 1 -22.82 4.13 11.74
N PHE A 2 -22.05 3.06 11.56
CA PHE A 2 -20.63 3.01 11.89
C PHE A 2 -19.80 2.96 10.60
N GLY A 3 -18.69 3.67 10.56
CA GLY A 3 -17.83 3.72 9.38
C GLY A 3 -16.64 4.65 9.57
N ASP A 4 -15.74 4.62 8.59
CA ASP A 4 -14.56 5.48 8.55
C ASP A 4 -14.40 6.05 7.13
N THR A 5 -14.51 7.37 6.99
CA THR A 5 -14.40 8.06 5.70
C THR A 5 -12.97 8.09 5.15
N LYS A 6 -11.97 7.72 5.97
CA LYS A 6 -10.56 7.61 5.60
C LYS A 6 -10.16 6.18 5.21
N GLN A 7 -11.10 5.23 5.22
CA GLN A 7 -10.91 3.87 4.68
C GLN A 7 -11.58 3.73 3.31
N LEU A 8 -11.48 2.54 2.69
CA LEU A 8 -11.90 2.30 1.31
C LEU A 8 -13.36 2.72 1.05
N ALA A 9 -13.58 3.35 -0.11
CA ALA A 9 -14.90 3.69 -0.61
C ALA A 9 -15.70 2.43 -1.00
N PRO A 10 -17.04 2.52 -1.12
CA PRO A 10 -17.83 1.45 -1.72
C PRO A 10 -17.27 1.07 -3.10
N VAL A 11 -17.11 -0.24 -3.35
CA VAL A 11 -16.68 -0.74 -4.64
C VAL A 11 -17.84 -0.62 -5.62
N LEU A 12 -17.63 0.10 -6.71
CA LEU A 12 -18.64 0.28 -7.75
C LEU A 12 -18.58 -0.89 -8.74
N PRO A 13 -19.67 -1.67 -8.91
CA PRO A 13 -19.68 -2.83 -9.80
C PRO A 13 -19.63 -2.45 -11.29
N THR A 14 -20.02 -1.24 -11.67
CA THR A 14 -20.02 -0.75 -13.05
C THR A 14 -18.76 0.07 -13.38
N ALA A 15 -17.63 -0.62 -13.56
CA ALA A 15 -16.39 0.00 -14.05
C ALA A 15 -16.58 0.78 -15.38
N MET A 16 -17.54 0.37 -16.23
CA MET A 16 -17.89 1.05 -17.48
C MET A 16 -18.37 2.49 -17.28
N GLU A 17 -19.05 2.80 -16.18
CA GLU A 17 -19.54 4.16 -15.93
C GLU A 17 -18.41 5.10 -15.50
N LEU A 18 -17.36 4.57 -14.85
CA LEU A 18 -16.18 5.32 -14.42
C LEU A 18 -15.11 5.48 -15.51
N LEU A 19 -15.00 4.49 -16.42
CA LEU A 19 -14.02 4.51 -17.53
C LEU A 19 -14.18 5.71 -18.47
N HIS A 20 -15.36 6.34 -18.48
CA HIS A 20 -15.67 7.49 -19.32
C HIS A 20 -16.01 8.77 -18.55
N THR A 21 -15.95 8.74 -17.21
CA THR A 21 -15.99 9.96 -16.40
C THR A 21 -14.59 10.56 -16.33
N GLY A 22 -14.40 11.68 -17.01
CA GLY A 22 -13.18 12.48 -16.94
C GLY A 22 -12.60 12.82 -18.31
N LYS A 23 -12.73 11.93 -19.30
CA LYS A 23 -12.39 12.30 -20.69
C LYS A 23 -13.34 13.38 -21.19
N ASP A 24 -12.78 14.51 -21.62
CA ASP A 24 -13.55 15.50 -22.36
C ASP A 24 -14.16 14.80 -23.59
N ARG A 25 -15.34 15.25 -24.05
CA ARG A 25 -16.02 14.63 -25.19
C ARG A 25 -15.13 14.63 -26.44
N ARG A 26 -14.14 15.53 -26.49
CA ARG A 26 -13.12 15.65 -27.54
C ARG A 26 -12.12 14.48 -27.54
N ASP A 27 -11.77 13.95 -26.38
CA ASP A 27 -10.72 12.93 -26.18
C ASP A 27 -11.25 11.49 -26.24
N LYS A 28 -12.56 11.34 -26.46
CA LYS A 28 -13.22 10.05 -26.61
C LYS A 28 -13.07 9.51 -28.03
N THR A 29 -12.73 8.24 -28.15
CA THR A 29 -12.73 7.54 -29.46
C THR A 29 -14.14 7.53 -30.05
N PRO A 30 -14.30 7.33 -31.37
CA PRO A 30 -15.62 7.25 -32.01
C PRO A 30 -16.53 6.16 -31.43
N GLU A 31 -15.94 5.09 -30.87
CA GLU A 31 -16.65 4.01 -30.19
C GLU A 31 -17.07 4.42 -28.77
N GLU A 32 -16.19 5.08 -28.01
CA GLU A 32 -16.47 5.59 -26.67
C GLU A 32 -17.58 6.67 -26.66
N LYS A 33 -17.69 7.44 -27.74
CA LYS A 33 -18.75 8.46 -27.92
C LYS A 33 -20.16 7.88 -28.07
N LYS A 34 -20.29 6.58 -28.43
CA LYS A 34 -21.58 5.89 -28.58
C LYS A 34 -22.12 5.38 -27.25
N LEU A 35 -21.30 5.31 -26.20
CA LEU A 35 -21.70 4.84 -24.88
C LEU A 35 -22.31 5.98 -24.05
N PRO A 36 -23.44 5.77 -23.37
CA PRO A 36 -24.01 6.77 -22.47
C PRO A 36 -23.07 7.01 -21.28
N THR A 37 -22.69 8.27 -21.05
CA THR A 37 -21.88 8.65 -19.89
C THR A 37 -22.72 9.13 -18.73
N ASN A 38 -22.65 8.40 -17.62
CA ASN A 38 -23.31 8.78 -16.37
C ASN A 38 -22.52 9.92 -15.69
N ARG A 39 -23.00 11.15 -15.81
CA ARG A 39 -22.40 12.34 -15.16
C ARG A 39 -22.43 12.25 -13.63
N PHE A 40 -23.26 11.37 -13.07
CA PHE A 40 -23.36 11.14 -11.65
C PHE A 40 -22.52 9.96 -11.16
N ALA A 41 -21.75 9.28 -12.01
CA ALA A 41 -20.96 8.10 -11.61
C ALA A 41 -20.04 8.39 -10.41
N ASN A 42 -19.53 9.62 -10.31
CA ASN A 42 -18.71 10.08 -9.19
C ASN A 42 -19.47 10.20 -7.86
N PHE A 43 -20.78 10.47 -7.87
CA PHE A 43 -21.60 10.54 -6.65
C PHE A 43 -21.76 9.17 -6.00
N TYR A 44 -21.67 8.08 -6.77
CA TYR A 44 -21.74 6.74 -6.19
C TYR A 44 -20.50 6.40 -5.33
N ARG A 45 -19.41 7.18 -5.42
CA ARG A 45 -18.24 7.03 -4.53
C ARG A 45 -18.51 7.59 -3.13
N ILE A 46 -19.56 8.38 -2.96
CA ILE A 46 -20.01 8.93 -1.69
C ILE A 46 -20.84 7.85 -0.99
N SER A 47 -20.32 7.30 0.10
CA SER A 47 -21.13 6.42 0.95
C SER A 47 -22.23 7.22 1.64
N TRP A 48 -23.33 6.56 2.01
CA TRP A 48 -24.37 7.16 2.86
C TRP A 48 -23.79 7.79 4.13
N PHE A 49 -22.74 7.19 4.69
CA PHE A 49 -22.03 7.75 5.85
C PHE A 49 -21.36 9.08 5.55
N HIS A 50 -20.68 9.19 4.41
CA HIS A 50 -20.08 10.45 3.98
C HIS A 50 -21.14 11.53 3.71
N LEU A 51 -22.29 11.14 3.15
CA LEU A 51 -23.41 12.05 2.89
C LEU A 51 -23.98 12.63 4.19
N PHE A 52 -24.28 11.82 5.20
CA PHE A 52 -24.82 12.33 6.47
C PHE A 52 -23.87 13.29 7.18
N ILE A 53 -22.56 13.01 7.13
CA ILE A 53 -21.54 13.92 7.66
C ILE A 53 -21.60 15.27 6.95
N HIS A 54 -21.76 15.27 5.62
CA HIS A 54 -21.90 16.51 4.84
C HIS A 54 -23.19 17.27 5.13
N LEU A 55 -24.26 16.55 5.48
CA LEU A 55 -25.53 17.15 5.93
C LEU A 55 -25.45 17.74 7.35
N GLY A 56 -24.27 17.73 7.99
CA GLY A 56 -24.07 18.33 9.31
C GLY A 56 -24.54 17.46 10.48
N TRP A 57 -24.76 16.16 10.25
CA TRP A 57 -25.10 15.25 11.34
C TRP A 57 -23.93 15.14 12.33
N PRO A 58 -24.20 15.07 13.65
CA PRO A 58 -23.15 14.97 14.66
C PRO A 58 -22.34 13.68 14.48
N VAL A 59 -21.01 13.82 14.55
CA VAL A 59 -20.06 12.71 14.38
C VAL A 59 -19.33 12.46 15.70
N PHE A 60 -19.45 11.25 16.22
CA PHE A 60 -18.70 10.80 17.38
C PHE A 60 -17.43 10.07 16.92
N ASN A 61 -16.27 10.63 17.21
CA ASN A 61 -14.99 10.01 16.91
C ASN A 61 -14.53 9.12 18.06
N LEU A 62 -13.97 7.95 17.73
CA LEU A 62 -13.30 7.09 18.70
C LEU A 62 -11.82 7.47 18.76
N TYR A 63 -11.38 7.96 19.91
CA TYR A 63 -10.03 8.50 20.08
C TYR A 63 -9.00 7.49 20.59
N ARG A 64 -9.45 6.29 20.99
CA ARG A 64 -8.57 5.26 21.56
C ARG A 64 -8.46 4.07 20.62
N GLN A 65 -7.24 3.67 20.28
CA GLN A 65 -7.00 2.44 19.50
C GLN A 65 -6.48 1.30 20.39
N HIS A 66 -6.87 0.08 20.04
CA HIS A 66 -6.66 -1.13 20.84
C HIS A 66 -5.90 -2.24 20.10
N ARG A 67 -5.51 -2.02 18.84
CA ARG A 67 -5.00 -3.07 17.92
C ARG A 67 -3.49 -3.08 17.85
N MET A 68 -2.90 -1.93 17.51
CA MET A 68 -1.50 -1.80 17.12
C MET A 68 -0.63 -1.54 18.34
N ALA A 69 0.59 -2.09 18.34
CA ALA A 69 1.62 -1.70 19.28
C ALA A 69 1.86 -0.18 19.24
N GLN A 70 2.21 0.39 20.38
CA GLN A 70 2.48 1.81 20.51
C GLN A 70 3.54 2.28 19.50
N GLY A 71 3.26 3.36 18.77
CA GLY A 71 4.11 3.90 17.70
C GLY A 71 3.66 3.54 16.28
N LEU A 72 3.11 2.32 16.07
CA LEU A 72 2.77 1.84 14.73
C LEU A 72 1.61 2.60 14.07
N PHE A 73 0.70 3.18 14.85
CA PHE A 73 -0.41 3.98 14.31
C PHE A 73 -0.03 5.45 14.07
N ASP A 74 1.10 5.92 14.62
CA ASP A 74 1.48 7.34 14.57
C ASP A 74 1.63 7.84 13.13
N LEU A 75 2.09 6.97 12.23
CA LEU A 75 2.24 7.29 10.81
C LEU A 75 0.89 7.61 10.17
N SER A 76 -0.12 6.76 10.37
CA SER A 76 -1.48 6.98 9.87
C SER A 76 -2.18 8.13 10.60
N LEU A 77 -1.95 8.27 11.91
CA LEU A 77 -2.49 9.35 12.73
C LEU A 77 -2.02 10.73 12.23
N ARG A 78 -0.73 10.89 11.95
CA ARG A 78 -0.14 12.15 11.47
C ARG A 78 -0.42 12.47 10.01
N THR A 79 -0.91 11.49 9.23
CA THR A 79 -1.15 11.64 7.79
C THR A 79 -2.64 11.66 7.45
N ALA A 80 -3.40 10.63 7.84
CA ALA A 80 -4.83 10.49 7.53
C ALA A 80 -5.75 11.08 8.62
N TYR A 81 -5.35 11.03 9.90
CA TYR A 81 -6.21 11.38 11.03
C TYR A 81 -5.69 12.56 11.86
N ARG A 82 -5.12 13.58 11.20
CA ARG A 82 -4.52 14.75 11.89
C ARG A 82 -5.46 15.42 12.90
N HIS A 83 -6.76 15.45 12.61
CA HIS A 83 -7.79 16.03 13.49
C HIS A 83 -7.99 15.26 14.80
N LEU A 84 -7.56 13.99 14.89
CA LEU A 84 -7.64 13.20 16.12
C LEU A 84 -6.43 13.40 17.02
N LEU A 85 -5.32 13.96 16.53
CA LEU A 85 -4.06 14.10 17.26
C LEU A 85 -4.22 14.68 18.69
N PRO A 86 -5.01 15.74 18.93
CA PRO A 86 -5.09 16.35 20.26
C PRO A 86 -5.75 15.46 21.33
N HIS A 87 -6.55 14.48 20.91
CA HIS A 87 -7.38 13.66 21.80
C HIS A 87 -7.01 12.18 21.75
N PHE A 88 -6.12 11.80 20.82
CA PHE A 88 -5.83 10.40 20.56
C PHE A 88 -4.99 9.77 21.66
N GLU A 89 -5.34 8.54 22.04
CA GLU A 89 -4.65 7.76 23.05
C GLU A 89 -4.44 6.30 22.62
N TYR A 90 -3.30 5.74 23.01
CA TYR A 90 -3.06 4.30 22.98
C TYR A 90 -3.72 3.65 24.20
N SER A 91 -4.46 2.55 24.01
CA SER A 91 -4.99 1.81 25.16
C SER A 91 -3.88 1.06 25.93
N PRO A 92 -4.11 0.66 27.19
CA PRO A 92 -3.16 -0.18 27.94
C PRO A 92 -2.83 -1.52 27.25
N TYR A 93 -3.72 -2.01 26.38
CA TYR A 93 -3.47 -3.22 25.58
C TYR A 93 -2.39 -3.02 24.52
N CYS A 94 -2.09 -1.77 24.14
CA CYS A 94 -1.12 -1.43 23.10
C CYS A 94 0.34 -1.33 23.59
N LYS A 95 0.59 -1.57 24.88
CA LYS A 95 1.93 -1.61 25.47
C LYS A 95 2.74 -2.78 24.88
N LEU A 96 4.05 -2.58 24.65
CA LEU A 96 4.92 -3.60 24.00
C LEU A 96 4.96 -4.95 24.70
N GLN A 97 4.74 -4.99 26.02
CA GLN A 97 4.67 -6.24 26.78
C GLN A 97 3.62 -7.22 26.21
N ASN A 98 2.57 -6.69 25.55
CA ASN A 98 1.53 -7.50 24.92
C ASN A 98 1.86 -7.87 23.45
N PHE A 99 3.00 -7.43 22.91
CA PHE A 99 3.45 -7.68 21.54
C PHE A 99 4.86 -8.31 21.55
N PRO A 100 5.01 -9.55 22.04
CA PRO A 100 6.31 -10.22 22.11
C PRO A 100 6.92 -10.43 20.71
N ILE A 101 6.09 -10.78 19.72
CA ILE A 101 6.51 -10.93 18.31
C ILE A 101 7.06 -9.60 17.78
N GLY A 102 6.37 -8.48 18.04
CA GLY A 102 6.82 -7.16 17.60
C GLY A 102 8.18 -6.79 18.19
N THR A 103 8.38 -7.09 19.48
CA THR A 103 9.65 -6.84 20.17
C THR A 103 10.80 -7.70 19.62
N GLN A 104 10.54 -8.97 19.31
CA GLN A 104 11.52 -9.87 18.69
C GLN A 104 11.92 -9.37 17.30
N VAL A 105 10.95 -8.99 16.46
CA VAL A 105 11.20 -8.45 15.12
C VAL A 105 11.95 -7.12 15.20
N GLU A 106 11.56 -6.22 16.10
CA GLU A 106 12.26 -4.95 16.31
C GLU A 106 13.73 -5.17 16.66
N ASN A 107 14.02 -6.06 17.61
CA ASN A 107 15.38 -6.37 18.02
C ASN A 107 16.18 -7.02 16.89
N TYR A 108 15.58 -7.94 16.14
CA TYR A 108 16.21 -8.55 14.98
C TYR A 108 16.61 -7.51 13.92
N LEU A 109 15.68 -6.64 13.54
CA LEU A 109 15.93 -5.61 12.53
C LEU A 109 17.02 -4.63 12.97
N ARG A 110 17.05 -4.28 14.27
CA ARG A 110 18.10 -3.43 14.85
C ARG A 110 19.47 -4.08 14.80
N LEU A 111 19.57 -5.37 15.13
CA LEU A 111 20.85 -6.08 15.14
C LEU A 111 21.34 -6.39 13.72
N GLU A 112 20.45 -6.84 12.84
CA GLU A 112 20.82 -7.24 11.47
C GLU A 112 21.10 -6.03 10.58
N HIS A 113 20.28 -4.97 10.69
CA HIS A 113 20.31 -3.82 9.77
C HIS A 113 20.76 -2.50 10.43
N HIS A 114 21.18 -2.53 11.69
CA HIS A 114 21.75 -1.37 12.40
C HIS A 114 20.82 -0.13 12.43
N ILE A 115 19.50 -0.35 12.42
CA ILE A 115 18.52 0.74 12.47
C ILE A 115 18.42 1.36 13.87
N PRO A 116 18.13 2.67 13.99
CA PRO A 116 17.98 3.31 15.29
C PRO A 116 16.78 2.77 16.06
N SER A 117 16.88 2.70 17.39
CA SER A 117 15.75 2.29 18.24
C SER A 117 14.59 3.27 18.11
N ALA A 118 13.36 2.75 18.00
CA ALA A 118 12.16 3.58 18.04
C ALA A 118 11.93 4.18 19.45
N GLY A 119 12.49 3.54 20.51
CA GLY A 119 12.36 3.94 21.90
C GLY A 119 12.06 2.75 22.81
N ALA A 120 12.11 2.94 24.13
CA ALA A 120 11.89 1.85 25.10
C ALA A 120 10.44 1.30 25.10
N HIS A 121 9.49 2.12 24.64
CA HIS A 121 8.05 1.85 24.75
C HIS A 121 7.30 2.03 23.44
N ARG A 122 7.98 1.94 22.28
CA ARG A 122 7.32 2.02 20.97
C ARG A 122 8.02 1.16 19.91
N ILE A 123 7.25 0.79 18.90
CA ILE A 123 7.73 0.16 17.66
C ILE A 123 7.33 1.08 16.51
N ASP A 124 8.27 1.39 15.65
CA ASP A 124 8.04 2.19 14.45
C ASP A 124 8.23 1.36 13.18
N PRO A 125 7.49 1.65 12.10
CA PRO A 125 7.65 0.97 10.82
C PRO A 125 9.08 1.06 10.30
N VAL A 126 9.50 0.02 9.57
CA VAL A 126 10.80 -0.02 8.88
C VAL A 126 10.56 -0.03 7.38
N PHE A 127 11.32 0.79 6.66
CA PHE A 127 11.23 0.88 5.21
C PHE A 127 12.47 0.27 4.56
N PHE A 128 12.25 -0.68 3.65
CA PHE A 128 13.26 -1.32 2.84
C PHE A 128 13.29 -0.65 1.47
N ASN A 129 14.30 0.19 1.26
CA ASN A 129 14.57 0.85 -0.01
C ASN A 129 15.16 -0.15 -1.00
N CYS A 130 14.36 -0.55 -1.98
CA CYS A 130 14.68 -1.59 -2.97
C CYS A 130 15.38 -0.99 -4.18
N LEU A 131 16.72 -0.94 -4.16
CA LEU A 131 17.53 -0.49 -5.29
C LEU A 131 17.66 -1.59 -6.35
N ASN A 132 17.90 -1.20 -7.60
CA ASN A 132 18.05 -2.09 -8.75
C ASN A 132 16.85 -3.03 -8.98
N CYS A 133 15.66 -2.63 -8.53
CA CYS A 133 14.42 -3.37 -8.66
C CYS A 133 13.47 -2.64 -9.63
N PRO A 134 13.65 -2.78 -10.96
CA PRO A 134 12.80 -2.07 -11.91
C PRO A 134 11.37 -2.56 -11.83
N CYS A 135 10.43 -1.62 -11.85
CA CYS A 135 9.00 -1.90 -11.88
C CYS A 135 8.51 -1.88 -13.34
N ARG A 136 7.74 -2.90 -13.74
CA ARG A 136 7.19 -3.02 -15.08
C ARG A 136 5.67 -2.80 -15.04
N ASN A 137 5.18 -1.97 -15.97
CA ASN A 137 3.76 -1.63 -16.13
C ASN A 137 3.17 -2.43 -17.28
N TYR A 138 2.05 -3.12 -17.10
CA TYR A 138 1.37 -3.82 -18.20
C TYR A 138 0.84 -2.85 -19.26
N PRO A 139 0.91 -3.17 -20.58
CA PRO A 139 0.56 -2.21 -21.63
C PRO A 139 -0.96 -1.97 -21.71
N HIS A 140 -1.75 -3.00 -21.42
CA HIS A 140 -3.21 -3.01 -21.61
C HIS A 140 -4.01 -3.07 -20.30
N LYS A 141 -3.33 -3.07 -19.15
CA LYS A 141 -3.96 -3.10 -17.82
C LYS A 141 -3.20 -2.18 -16.88
N ALA A 142 -3.92 -1.41 -16.06
CA ALA A 142 -3.33 -0.58 -15.00
C ALA A 142 -2.82 -1.45 -13.83
N THR A 143 -1.87 -2.35 -14.11
CA THR A 143 -1.24 -3.23 -13.12
C THR A 143 0.27 -3.25 -13.32
N ARG A 144 0.99 -3.44 -12.22
CA ARG A 144 2.45 -3.41 -12.17
C ARG A 144 2.99 -4.64 -11.46
N PHE A 145 4.25 -4.96 -11.72
CA PHE A 145 4.96 -6.02 -11.00
C PHE A 145 6.45 -5.72 -10.89
N ASN A 146 7.07 -6.25 -9.84
CA ASN A 146 8.49 -6.09 -9.57
C ASN A 146 9.08 -7.42 -9.05
N PRO A 147 9.60 -8.29 -9.94
CA PRO A 147 10.11 -9.61 -9.56
C PRO A 147 11.27 -9.55 -8.56
N ARG A 148 12.18 -8.57 -8.70
CA ARG A 148 13.33 -8.41 -7.79
C ARG A 148 12.90 -7.96 -6.41
N GLN A 149 11.90 -7.08 -6.32
CA GLN A 149 11.31 -6.74 -5.02
C GLN A 149 10.63 -7.96 -4.37
N ALA A 150 9.92 -8.79 -5.16
CA ALA A 150 9.30 -10.01 -4.64
C ALA A 150 10.33 -11.00 -4.07
N ASP A 151 11.49 -11.10 -4.71
CA ASP A 151 12.62 -11.90 -4.24
C ASP A 151 13.22 -11.35 -2.94
N LEU A 152 13.51 -10.04 -2.87
CA LEU A 152 13.99 -9.39 -1.63
C LEU A 152 13.04 -9.62 -0.45
N ILE A 153 11.72 -9.55 -0.68
CA ILE A 153 10.71 -9.84 0.34
C ILE A 153 10.83 -11.30 0.79
N ALA A 154 10.93 -12.24 -0.15
CA ALA A 154 11.05 -13.66 0.16
C ALA A 154 12.33 -13.95 0.98
N GLU A 155 13.48 -13.42 0.56
CA GLU A 155 14.76 -13.60 1.27
C GLU A 155 14.72 -13.06 2.70
N LEU A 156 14.17 -11.85 2.90
CA LEU A 156 14.05 -11.28 4.24
C LEU A 156 13.13 -12.13 5.13
N LEU A 157 11.98 -12.53 4.60
CA LEU A 157 11.00 -13.30 5.36
C LEU A 157 11.53 -14.68 5.73
N VAL A 158 12.22 -15.37 4.82
CA VAL A 158 12.89 -16.64 5.12
C VAL A 158 13.86 -16.48 6.28
N LYS A 159 14.78 -15.51 6.20
CA LYS A 159 15.77 -15.27 7.26
C LYS A 159 15.11 -14.94 8.60
N MET A 160 14.05 -14.14 8.58
CA MET A 160 13.28 -13.77 9.77
C MET A 160 12.58 -14.98 10.39
N ILE A 161 11.89 -15.78 9.57
CA ILE A 161 11.17 -16.98 10.02
C ILE A 161 12.12 -17.96 10.67
N GLU A 162 13.30 -18.18 10.08
CA GLU A 162 14.29 -19.09 10.63
C GLU A 162 14.92 -18.56 11.93
N LYS A 163 15.44 -17.32 11.91
CA LYS A 163 16.16 -16.77 13.07
C LYS A 163 15.24 -16.54 14.27
N LEU A 164 13.97 -16.23 14.05
CA LEU A 164 13.02 -15.90 15.11
C LEU A 164 11.97 -16.99 15.35
N SER A 165 12.01 -18.10 14.60
CA SER A 165 11.01 -19.17 14.67
C SER A 165 9.57 -18.65 14.55
N LEU A 166 9.34 -17.68 13.65
CA LEU A 166 8.02 -17.08 13.46
C LEU A 166 7.08 -18.08 12.77
N ASN A 167 5.82 -18.08 13.20
CA ASN A 167 4.77 -18.79 12.47
C ASN A 167 4.45 -18.02 11.16
N PRO A 168 4.58 -18.62 9.97
CA PRO A 168 4.25 -17.93 8.73
C PRO A 168 2.80 -17.43 8.67
N ALA A 169 1.86 -18.07 9.40
CA ALA A 169 0.46 -17.63 9.49
C ALA A 169 0.29 -16.26 10.19
N ASP A 170 1.27 -15.83 10.98
CA ASP A 170 1.28 -14.51 11.64
C ASP A 170 1.69 -13.37 10.69
N ILE A 171 2.16 -13.71 9.48
CA ILE A 171 2.70 -12.79 8.49
C ILE A 171 1.67 -12.62 7.35
N ALA A 172 1.39 -11.38 6.99
CA ALA A 172 0.62 -11.05 5.80
C ALA A 172 1.44 -10.19 4.84
N VAL A 173 1.43 -10.56 3.56
CA VAL A 173 2.04 -9.76 2.49
C VAL A 173 0.93 -9.09 1.68
N ILE A 174 0.99 -7.76 1.61
CA ILE A 174 -0.01 -6.92 0.97
C ILE A 174 0.67 -6.15 -0.17
N THR A 175 0.01 -6.11 -1.32
CA THR A 175 0.44 -5.28 -2.45
C THR A 175 -0.75 -4.59 -3.13
N TYR A 176 -0.51 -3.50 -3.85
CA TYR A 176 -1.56 -2.77 -4.57
C TYR A 176 -1.95 -3.44 -5.89
N TYR A 177 -1.02 -4.18 -6.50
CA TYR A 177 -1.16 -4.62 -7.88
C TYR A 177 -1.34 -6.13 -7.99
N ARG A 178 -2.35 -6.57 -8.75
CA ARG A 178 -2.63 -7.99 -8.98
C ARG A 178 -1.49 -8.72 -9.70
N ALA A 179 -0.80 -8.06 -10.62
CA ALA A 179 0.36 -8.66 -11.27
C ALA A 179 1.53 -8.84 -10.31
N ASN A 180 1.79 -7.87 -9.43
CA ASN A 180 2.79 -8.03 -8.38
C ASN A 180 2.43 -9.14 -7.40
N LEU A 181 1.14 -9.28 -7.07
CA LEU A 181 0.63 -10.39 -6.26
C LEU A 181 0.97 -11.75 -6.89
N ALA A 182 0.77 -11.90 -8.20
CA ALA A 182 1.13 -13.12 -8.92
C ALA A 182 2.65 -13.37 -8.88
N ALA A 183 3.48 -12.33 -9.04
CA ALA A 183 4.93 -12.43 -8.93
C ALA A 183 5.39 -12.90 -7.53
N ILE A 184 4.83 -12.30 -6.47
CA ILE A 184 5.11 -12.70 -5.08
C ILE A 184 4.70 -14.15 -4.84
N ARG A 185 3.48 -14.54 -5.24
CA ARG A 185 2.99 -15.93 -5.09
C ARG A 185 3.85 -16.93 -5.85
N LYS A 186 4.34 -16.56 -7.04
CA LYS A 186 5.24 -17.42 -7.81
C LYS A 186 6.53 -17.65 -7.02
N ARG A 187 7.16 -16.58 -6.54
CA ARG A 187 8.40 -16.66 -5.76
C ARG A 187 8.23 -17.41 -4.44
N PHE A 188 7.09 -17.26 -3.77
CA PHE A 188 6.83 -17.92 -2.48
C PHE A 188 6.61 -19.43 -2.64
N ARG A 189 6.12 -19.89 -3.80
CA ARG A 189 5.98 -21.33 -4.08
C ARG A 189 7.31 -22.05 -4.28
N GLU A 190 8.40 -21.31 -4.50
CA GLU A 190 9.74 -21.87 -4.65
C GLU A 190 10.40 -22.18 -3.29
N ASP A 191 9.76 -21.81 -2.17
CA ASP A 191 10.30 -21.98 -0.82
C ASP A 191 9.21 -22.47 0.16
N ASP A 192 9.36 -23.69 0.68
CA ASP A 192 8.37 -24.31 1.57
C ASP A 192 8.12 -23.51 2.85
N ARG A 193 9.10 -22.72 3.33
CA ARG A 193 8.96 -21.89 4.54
C ARG A 193 7.95 -20.75 4.35
N LEU A 194 7.68 -20.36 3.11
CA LEU A 194 6.78 -19.25 2.76
C LEU A 194 5.38 -19.73 2.36
N LYS A 195 5.15 -21.05 2.31
CA LYS A 195 3.94 -21.66 1.76
C LYS A 195 2.65 -21.25 2.48
N ASP A 196 2.72 -21.08 3.79
CA ASP A 196 1.57 -20.73 4.63
C ASP A 196 1.32 -19.20 4.71
N ILE A 197 2.23 -18.40 4.15
CA ILE A 197 1.99 -16.96 3.99
C ILE A 197 1.03 -16.79 2.81
N THR A 198 -0.07 -16.06 3.02
CA THR A 198 -1.02 -15.77 1.94
C THR A 198 -0.87 -14.31 1.45
N PRO A 199 -0.17 -14.07 0.33
CA PRO A 199 -0.15 -12.77 -0.31
C PRO A 199 -1.56 -12.35 -0.77
N SER A 200 -1.87 -11.07 -0.61
CA SER A 200 -3.17 -10.49 -0.94
C SER A 200 -3.06 -9.07 -1.48
N THR A 201 -4.14 -8.57 -2.08
CA THR A 201 -4.24 -7.14 -2.43
C THR A 201 -4.82 -6.33 -1.27
N VAL A 202 -4.56 -5.02 -1.22
CA VAL A 202 -5.14 -4.12 -0.20
C VAL A 202 -6.67 -4.26 -0.11
N ASN A 203 -7.34 -4.36 -1.27
CA ASN A 203 -8.80 -4.52 -1.33
C ASN A 203 -9.25 -5.86 -0.74
N THR A 204 -8.56 -6.96 -1.06
CA THR A 204 -8.90 -8.30 -0.54
C THR A 204 -8.56 -8.46 0.94
N PHE A 205 -7.58 -7.70 1.45
CA PHE A 205 -7.17 -7.74 2.86
C PHE A 205 -7.99 -6.79 3.75
N GLN A 206 -9.00 -6.10 3.20
CA GLN A 206 -9.83 -5.19 3.99
C GLN A 206 -10.54 -5.94 5.13
N GLY A 207 -10.50 -5.36 6.34
CA GLY A 207 -11.11 -5.96 7.53
C GLY A 207 -10.31 -7.09 8.18
N ARG A 208 -9.25 -7.59 7.52
CA ARG A 208 -8.30 -8.54 8.10
C ARG A 208 -7.14 -7.80 8.78
N GLU A 209 -6.44 -8.52 9.64
CA GLU A 209 -5.31 -8.05 10.44
C GLU A 209 -4.30 -9.19 10.64
N ALA A 210 -3.02 -8.86 10.82
CA ALA A 210 -1.94 -9.81 11.02
C ALA A 210 -0.92 -9.28 12.04
N GLN A 211 -0.11 -10.17 12.64
CA GLN A 211 0.94 -9.72 13.56
C GLN A 211 1.98 -8.89 12.83
N ILE A 212 2.49 -9.43 11.70
CA ILE A 212 3.49 -8.78 10.88
C ILE A 212 2.87 -8.51 9.51
N VAL A 213 2.92 -7.27 9.06
CA VAL A 213 2.50 -6.90 7.71
C VAL A 213 3.69 -6.46 6.89
N VAL A 214 3.84 -7.09 5.73
CA VAL A 214 4.77 -6.66 4.69
C VAL A 214 3.97 -5.94 3.61
N LEU A 215 4.26 -4.66 3.39
CA LEU A 215 3.64 -3.84 2.37
C LEU A 215 4.57 -3.66 1.17
N ALA A 216 4.27 -4.33 0.07
CA ALA A 216 5.00 -4.19 -1.20
C ALA A 216 4.36 -3.10 -2.07
N LEU A 217 5.02 -1.94 -2.14
CA LEU A 217 4.51 -0.78 -2.87
C LEU A 217 4.53 -0.99 -4.39
N CYS A 218 5.50 -1.74 -4.92
CA CYS A 218 5.67 -1.99 -6.37
C CYS A 218 5.62 -0.70 -7.22
N VAL A 219 6.25 0.36 -6.71
CA VAL A 219 6.43 1.63 -7.40
C VAL A 219 7.88 2.09 -7.25
N THR A 220 8.31 2.86 -8.23
CA THR A 220 9.66 3.41 -8.37
C THR A 220 9.58 4.88 -8.72
N ARG A 221 10.68 5.62 -8.60
CA ARG A 221 10.80 7.00 -9.09
C ARG A 221 10.37 7.17 -10.55
N GLU A 222 10.63 6.18 -11.40
CA GLU A 222 10.26 6.18 -12.81
C GLU A 222 8.78 5.92 -13.04
N THR A 223 8.19 5.01 -12.25
CA THR A 223 6.78 4.62 -12.41
C THR A 223 5.82 5.48 -11.62
N GLY A 224 6.33 6.31 -10.69
CA GLY A 224 5.55 7.17 -9.81
C GLY A 224 4.57 6.44 -8.89
N PRO A 225 3.92 7.17 -7.96
CA PRO A 225 3.16 6.56 -6.88
C PRO A 225 1.84 5.88 -7.32
N SER A 226 1.20 6.33 -8.41
CA SER A 226 -0.01 5.72 -9.00
C SER A 226 -1.06 5.31 -7.94
N PHE A 227 -1.54 4.07 -7.90
CA PHE A 227 -2.55 3.63 -6.92
C PHE A 227 -2.10 3.76 -5.45
N VAL A 228 -0.79 3.80 -5.19
CA VAL A 228 -0.25 4.04 -3.83
C VAL A 228 -0.50 5.48 -3.39
N ALA A 229 -0.76 6.41 -4.33
CA ALA A 229 -1.15 7.79 -4.01
C ALA A 229 -2.61 7.90 -3.53
N GLU A 230 -3.43 6.85 -3.65
CA GLU A 230 -4.82 6.88 -3.18
C GLU A 230 -4.86 6.78 -1.65
N GLN A 231 -5.25 7.88 -0.99
CA GLN A 231 -5.13 8.07 0.45
C GLN A 231 -5.79 6.96 1.27
N ARG A 232 -6.97 6.47 0.86
CA ARG A 232 -7.74 5.51 1.64
C ARG A 232 -7.09 4.13 1.61
N SER A 233 -6.64 3.66 0.45
CA SER A 233 -5.95 2.38 0.30
C SER A 233 -4.59 2.40 1.01
N LEU A 234 -3.85 3.51 0.95
CA LEU A 234 -2.61 3.67 1.72
C LEU A 234 -2.89 3.62 3.23
N ASN A 235 -3.90 4.34 3.70
CA ASN A 235 -4.28 4.28 5.11
C ASN A 235 -4.75 2.87 5.54
N VAL A 236 -5.51 2.16 4.70
CA VAL A 236 -5.84 0.75 4.98
C VAL A 236 -4.56 -0.08 5.11
N ALA A 237 -3.65 0.00 4.15
CA ALA A 237 -2.41 -0.76 4.16
C ALA A 237 -1.53 -0.48 5.39
N LEU A 238 -1.44 0.78 5.82
CA LEU A 238 -0.67 1.21 6.99
C LEU A 238 -1.33 0.89 8.35
N THR A 239 -2.52 0.27 8.37
CA THR A 239 -3.28 0.00 9.61
C THR A 239 -3.70 -1.46 9.78
N ARG A 240 -3.01 -2.38 9.09
CA ARG A 240 -3.31 -3.82 9.10
C ARG A 240 -2.50 -4.63 10.12
N GLN A 241 -1.33 -4.12 10.50
CA GLN A 241 -0.41 -4.75 11.43
C GLN A 241 -0.91 -4.66 12.87
N LYS A 242 -0.52 -5.64 13.70
CA LYS A 242 -0.62 -5.58 15.16
C LYS A 242 0.75 -5.30 15.79
N SER A 243 1.76 -6.06 15.39
CA SER A 243 3.08 -6.12 16.02
C SER A 243 4.20 -5.45 15.22
N SER A 244 4.19 -5.50 13.89
CA SER A 244 5.27 -4.91 13.06
C SER A 244 4.81 -4.58 11.64
N LEU A 245 5.34 -3.50 11.07
CA LEU A 245 5.10 -3.06 9.69
C LEU A 245 6.42 -2.92 8.93
N LEU A 246 6.57 -3.71 7.87
CA LEU A 246 7.72 -3.71 6.97
C LEU A 246 7.28 -3.21 5.60
N ILE A 247 7.83 -2.10 5.12
CA ILE A 247 7.42 -1.48 3.85
C ILE A 247 8.53 -1.67 2.83
N PHE A 248 8.22 -2.21 1.65
CA PHE A 248 9.17 -2.42 0.56
C PHE A 248 8.82 -1.55 -0.63
N GLY A 249 9.77 -0.73 -1.08
CA GLY A 249 9.57 0.17 -2.20
C GLY A 249 10.80 0.99 -2.52
N ASP A 250 10.64 1.94 -3.42
CA ASP A 250 11.64 2.95 -3.70
C ASP A 250 11.28 4.22 -2.91
N ILE A 251 12.15 4.62 -1.98
CA ILE A 251 11.93 5.77 -1.11
C ILE A 251 11.85 7.08 -1.93
N ASP A 252 12.51 7.14 -3.09
CA ASP A 252 12.57 8.29 -3.99
C ASP A 252 11.41 8.38 -4.98
N THR A 253 10.43 7.49 -4.82
CA THR A 253 9.12 7.64 -5.46
C THR A 253 8.47 8.93 -4.96
N THR A 254 8.46 9.96 -5.81
CA THR A 254 7.82 11.25 -5.54
C THR A 254 6.83 11.57 -6.65
N ASN A 255 5.85 12.40 -6.37
CA ASN A 255 4.86 12.79 -7.37
C ASN A 255 5.40 13.80 -8.41
N ILE A 256 6.62 14.31 -8.21
CA ILE A 256 7.22 15.43 -8.98
C ILE A 256 7.40 15.08 -10.47
N ARG A 257 7.62 13.81 -10.82
CA ARG A 257 7.73 13.38 -12.24
C ARG A 257 6.43 12.90 -12.86
N PHE A 258 5.37 12.77 -12.05
CA PHE A 258 4.05 12.37 -12.55
C PHE A 258 3.31 13.53 -13.23
N SER A 259 3.65 14.78 -12.91
CA SER A 259 3.14 15.97 -13.59
C SER A 259 3.69 16.11 -15.01
N ASP A 260 4.94 15.73 -15.26
CA ASP A 260 5.61 15.93 -16.56
C ASP A 260 5.16 14.89 -17.61
N LEU A 261 4.62 13.74 -17.16
CA LEU A 261 4.02 12.72 -18.02
C LEU A 261 2.52 12.98 -18.29
N GLN A 262 1.94 14.03 -17.70
CA GLN A 262 0.54 14.45 -17.88
C GLN A 262 0.40 15.73 -18.73
N GLU A 263 1.41 16.14 -19.50
CA GLU A 263 1.19 17.23 -20.48
C GLU A 263 0.23 16.84 -21.62
N GLU A 264 -0.02 15.54 -21.84
CA GLU A 264 -0.97 15.07 -22.87
C GLU A 264 -2.41 14.86 -22.36
N ASP A 265 -2.67 14.85 -21.05
CA ASP A 265 -4.01 14.62 -20.48
C ASP A 265 -4.51 15.84 -19.66
N LYS A 266 -4.43 17.04 -20.24
CA LYS A 266 -5.05 18.26 -19.67
C LYS A 266 -6.55 18.32 -20.01
N ALA A 267 -7.33 17.33 -19.55
CA ALA A 267 -8.76 17.49 -19.36
C ALA A 267 -9.00 17.85 -17.89
N ASP A 268 -9.40 19.09 -17.63
CA ASP A 268 -9.87 19.55 -16.32
C ASP A 268 -11.18 18.83 -15.99
N ASP A 269 -11.05 17.65 -15.40
CA ASP A 269 -12.12 16.69 -15.15
C ASP A 269 -12.80 16.88 -13.79
N GLY A 270 -12.50 17.97 -13.09
CA GLY A 270 -13.08 18.26 -11.77
C GLY A 270 -12.79 17.15 -10.74
N LEU A 271 -11.88 16.22 -11.04
CA LEU A 271 -11.39 15.27 -10.06
C LEU A 271 -10.62 16.06 -9.01
N GLN A 272 -10.90 15.80 -7.74
CA GLN A 272 -9.90 16.02 -6.71
C GLN A 272 -8.65 15.28 -7.18
N LYS A 273 -7.63 16.04 -7.63
CA LYS A 273 -6.29 15.52 -7.89
C LYS A 273 -5.95 14.59 -6.74
N PRO A 274 -5.49 13.34 -6.98
CA PRO A 274 -5.12 12.45 -5.90
C PRO A 274 -4.18 13.23 -4.98
N ASP A 275 -4.60 13.41 -3.74
CA ASP A 275 -3.86 14.21 -2.77
C ASP A 275 -2.61 13.43 -2.38
N SER A 276 -1.60 13.50 -3.25
CA SER A 276 -0.32 12.80 -3.11
C SER A 276 0.45 13.25 -1.89
N THR A 277 -0.03 14.30 -1.21
CA THR A 277 0.51 14.74 0.06
C THR A 277 0.56 13.60 1.07
N MET A 278 -0.37 12.64 1.05
CA MET A 278 -0.30 11.52 2.01
C MET A 278 0.95 10.68 1.80
N ILE A 279 1.20 10.17 0.58
CA ILE A 279 2.38 9.32 0.33
C ILE A 279 3.67 10.11 0.51
N ASP A 280 3.72 11.36 0.06
CA ASP A 280 4.89 12.23 0.24
C ASP A 280 5.15 12.50 1.74
N ASN A 281 4.09 12.72 2.53
CA ASN A 281 4.20 12.88 3.98
C ASN A 281 4.67 11.57 4.65
N VAL A 282 4.14 10.42 4.24
CA VAL A 282 4.54 9.10 4.75
C VAL A 282 6.03 8.88 4.49
N LEU A 283 6.49 9.04 3.25
CA LEU A 283 7.89 8.85 2.87
C LEU A 283 8.79 9.88 3.57
N ARG A 284 8.33 11.12 3.76
CA ARG A 284 9.08 12.14 4.52
C ARG A 284 9.22 11.77 6.00
N THR A 285 8.14 11.30 6.63
CA THR A 285 8.17 10.85 8.03
C THR A 285 9.09 9.64 8.21
N ILE A 286 9.06 8.68 7.28
CA ILE A 286 9.94 7.52 7.28
C ILE A 286 11.41 7.92 7.07
N ARG A 287 11.71 8.85 6.16
CA ARG A 287 13.08 9.39 6.03
C ARG A 287 13.55 10.06 7.31
N ALA A 288 12.67 10.85 7.95
CA ALA A 288 13.00 11.55 9.19
C ALA A 288 13.25 10.60 10.38
N SER A 289 12.61 9.43 10.41
CA SER A 289 12.85 8.42 11.46
C SER A 289 14.21 7.72 11.32
N ARG A 290 14.89 7.85 10.17
CA ARG A 290 16.16 7.16 9.83
C ARG A 290 16.06 5.64 9.89
N ARG A 291 14.85 5.09 9.79
CA ARG A 291 14.58 3.63 9.78
C ARG A 291 14.39 3.13 8.35
N VAL A 292 15.37 3.46 7.51
CA VAL A 292 15.42 3.08 6.10
C VAL A 292 16.60 2.14 5.89
N VAL A 293 16.31 0.92 5.47
CA VAL A 293 17.30 -0.11 5.14
C VAL A 293 17.41 -0.20 3.63
N THR A 294 18.62 -0.10 3.10
CA THR A 294 18.84 -0.24 1.66
C THR A 294 19.10 -1.69 1.30
N LEU A 295 18.34 -2.22 0.33
CA LEU A 295 18.51 -3.55 -0.23
C LEU A 295 18.78 -3.45 -1.73
N HIS A 296 19.62 -4.34 -2.26
CA HIS A 296 19.94 -4.41 -3.68
C HIS A 296 19.31 -5.65 -4.30
N GLY A 297 18.47 -5.47 -5.30
CA GLY A 297 17.84 -6.59 -6.01
C GLY A 297 18.86 -7.47 -6.72
N ASN A 298 18.62 -8.80 -6.71
CA ASN A 298 19.49 -9.77 -7.37
C ASN A 298 19.55 -9.52 -8.90
N PRO A 299 20.74 -9.28 -9.49
CA PRO A 299 20.89 -9.04 -10.92
C PRO A 299 20.55 -10.26 -11.79
N GLU A 300 20.67 -11.48 -11.26
CA GLU A 300 20.40 -12.73 -11.98
C GLU A 300 18.92 -12.91 -12.31
N ILE A 301 18.03 -12.30 -11.51
CA ILE A 301 16.60 -12.30 -11.77
C ILE A 301 16.34 -11.30 -12.90
N ASP A 302 16.09 -11.85 -14.09
CA ASP A 302 15.66 -11.07 -15.25
C ASP A 302 14.21 -10.56 -15.05
N PRO A 303 14.03 -9.24 -14.82
CA PRO A 303 12.70 -8.66 -14.65
C PRO A 303 11.86 -8.73 -15.94
N ASP A 304 12.50 -8.90 -17.09
CA ASP A 304 11.87 -8.88 -18.41
C ASP A 304 11.55 -10.27 -18.97
N LYS A 305 11.99 -11.34 -18.29
CA LYS A 305 11.71 -12.71 -18.71
C LYS A 305 10.22 -12.99 -18.84
N GLU A 306 9.43 -12.53 -17.87
CA GLU A 306 7.96 -12.63 -17.90
C GLU A 306 7.35 -11.56 -18.82
N TRP A 307 7.93 -10.36 -18.86
CA TRP A 307 7.50 -9.28 -19.75
C TRP A 307 7.50 -9.68 -21.23
N LYS A 308 8.57 -10.36 -21.67
CA LYS A 308 8.72 -10.85 -23.05
C LYS A 308 7.70 -11.92 -23.41
N LYS A 309 7.27 -12.76 -22.45
CA LYS A 309 6.20 -13.75 -22.67
C LYS A 309 4.84 -13.07 -22.86
N LEU A 310 4.58 -12.02 -22.09
CA LEU A 310 3.32 -11.27 -22.11
C LEU A 310 3.15 -10.45 -23.40
N ASN A 311 4.22 -9.86 -23.93
CA ASN A 311 4.19 -9.20 -25.25
C ASN A 311 3.89 -10.18 -26.40
N ARG A 312 4.06 -11.49 -26.19
CA ARG A 312 3.77 -12.53 -27.19
C ARG A 312 2.36 -13.11 -27.07
N GLN A 313 1.69 -12.98 -25.91
CA GLN A 313 0.35 -13.51 -25.67
C GLN A 313 -0.45 -12.61 -24.70
N PRO A 314 -1.28 -11.68 -25.19
CA PRO A 314 -2.04 -10.75 -24.34
C PRO A 314 -3.20 -11.38 -23.56
N GLU A 315 -3.55 -12.65 -23.81
CA GLU A 315 -4.79 -13.28 -23.30
C GLU A 315 -4.67 -13.96 -21.91
N PHE A 316 -3.47 -14.11 -21.35
CA PHE A 316 -3.22 -15.05 -20.23
C PHE A 316 -3.54 -14.57 -18.80
N LEU A 317 -4.32 -13.51 -18.61
CA LEU A 317 -4.68 -13.02 -17.27
C LEU A 317 -6.18 -12.74 -17.14
N GLY A 318 -6.99 -13.76 -17.43
CA GLY A 318 -8.41 -13.86 -17.06
C GLY A 318 -8.57 -14.06 -15.56
#